data_AF-Q982I1-F1
#
_entry.id   AF-Q982I1-F1
#
_cell.length_a   1.000
_cell.length_b   1.000
_cell.length_c   1.000
_cell.angle_alpha   90.00
_cell.angle_beta   90.00
_cell.angle_gamma   90.00
#
_symmetry.space_group_name_H-M   'P 1'
#
loop_
_entity.id
_entity.type
_entity.pdbx_description
1 polymer ?
#
loop_
_entity_poly.entity_id
_entity_poly.type
_entity_poly.pdbx_seq_one_letter_code
_entity_poly.pdbx_strand_id
1 'polypeptide(L)' 'MFEVGRDYRITMIVAVPGAWSDETSTWTVAAVDATLVKLTNPYNPDMILNTASWHFVRAELVKV' A
#
# COMPACT_ATOMS: atom_id res chain seq x y z
N MET A 1 10.55 -7.26 -0.13
CA MET A 1 10.88 -6.27 0.92
C MET A 1 10.64 -4.90 0.32
N PHE A 2 9.97 -3.99 1.03
CA PHE A 2 9.74 -2.62 0.55
C PHE A 2 11.02 -1.80 0.70
N GLU A 3 11.28 -0.92 -0.27
CA GLU A 3 12.44 -0.03 -0.30
C GLU A 3 12.01 1.42 -0.07
N VAL A 4 12.59 2.09 0.92
CA VAL A 4 12.30 3.50 1.20
C VAL A 4 12.67 4.37 0.00
N GLY A 5 11.78 5.29 -0.37
CA GLY A 5 11.90 6.18 -1.53
C GLY A 5 11.50 5.56 -2.86
N ARG A 6 11.07 4.28 -2.88
CA ARG A 6 10.54 3.63 -4.09
C ARG A 6 9.02 3.68 -4.15
N ASP A 7 8.52 3.72 -5.38
CA ASP A 7 7.10 3.65 -5.66
C ASP A 7 6.66 2.20 -5.87
N TYR A 8 5.57 1.84 -5.21
CA TYR A 8 4.90 0.55 -5.37
C TYR A 8 3.46 0.77 -5.76
N ARG A 9 2.97 -0.07 -6.67
CA ARG A 9 1.55 -0.26 -6.91
C ARG A 9 1.05 -1.26 -5.88
N ILE A 10 0.18 -0.83 -4.98
CA ILE A 10 -0.32 -1.58 -3.84
C ILE A 10 -1.78 -1.92 -4.08
N THR A 11 -2.13 -3.19 -3.91
CA THR A 11 -3.51 -3.69 -4.00
C THR A 11 -3.98 -4.14 -2.62
N MET A 12 -5.16 -3.66 -2.21
CA MET A 12 -5.79 -3.99 -0.93
C MET A 12 -7.26 -4.33 -1.11
N ILE A 13 -7.79 -5.17 -0.22
CA ILE A 13 -9.22 -5.38 -0.05
C ILE A 13 -9.78 -4.24 0.79
N VAL A 14 -10.79 -3.55 0.27
CA VAL A 14 -11.48 -2.45 0.95
C VAL A 14 -12.99 -2.73 1.03
N ALA A 15 -13.59 -2.21 2.10
CA ALA A 15 -15.04 -2.25 2.26
C ALA A 15 -15.67 -1.14 1.41
N VAL A 16 -16.60 -1.52 0.53
CA VAL A 16 -17.43 -0.60 -0.24
C VAL A 16 -18.90 -0.82 0.14
N PRO A 17 -19.83 0.13 -0.11
CA PRO A 17 -21.23 -0.04 0.27
C PRO A 17 -21.82 -1.37 -0.27
N GLY A 18 -22.12 -2.30 0.65
CA GLY A 18 -22.73 -3.60 0.34
C GLY A 18 -21.78 -4.69 -0.17
N ALA A 19 -20.47 -4.45 -0.28
CA ALA A 19 -19.53 -5.44 -0.81
C ALA A 19 -18.07 -5.23 -0.32
N TRP A 20 -17.18 -6.12 -0.76
CA TRP A 20 -15.73 -5.96 -0.67
C TRP A 20 -15.16 -5.89 -2.07
N SER A 21 -14.16 -5.03 -2.28
CA SER A 21 -13.50 -4.87 -3.59
C SER A 21 -12.00 -4.78 -3.41
N ASP A 22 -11.27 -5.20 -4.44
CA ASP A 22 -9.85 -4.91 -4.56
C ASP A 22 -9.68 -3.49 -5.10
N GLU A 23 -8.91 -2.66 -4.39
CA GLU A 23 -8.49 -1.34 -4.84
C GLU A 23 -6.98 -1.29 -5.02
N THR A 24 -6.53 -0.62 -6.08
CA THR A 24 -5.11 -0.52 -6.43
C THR A 24 -4.69 0.93 -6.61
N SER A 25 -3.61 1.33 -5.94
CA SER A 25 -3.06 2.68 -6.00
C SER A 25 -1.54 2.69 -5.89
N THR A 26 -0.92 3.74 -6.44
CA THR A 26 0.54 3.91 -6.36
C THR A 26 0.91 4.74 -5.14
N TRP A 27 1.91 4.27 -4.40
CA TRP A 27 2.40 4.90 -3.18
C TRP A 27 3.92 4.89 -3.13
N THR A 28 4.50 5.97 -2.60
CA THR A 28 5.92 6.03 -2.26
C THR A 28 6.12 5.51 -0.84
N VAL A 29 7.13 4.66 -0.64
CA VAL A 29 7.49 4.15 0.70
C VAL A 29 8.29 5.22 1.45
N ALA A 30 7.77 5.66 2.59
CA ALA A 30 8.44 6.63 3.45
C ALA A 30 9.23 5.98 4.60
N ALA A 31 8.76 4.85 5.13
CA ALA A 31 9.45 4.10 6.18
C ALA A 31 8.99 2.62 6.19
N VAL A 32 9.85 1.74 6.70
CA VAL A 32 9.56 0.31 6.87
C VAL A 32 9.97 -0.11 8.28
N ASP A 33 9.04 -0.72 9.01
CA ASP A 33 9.25 -1.33 10.32
C ASP A 33 8.60 -2.72 10.35
N ALA A 34 9.40 -3.75 10.11
CA ALA A 34 8.96 -5.13 9.96
C ALA A 34 7.79 -5.26 8.94
N THR A 35 6.57 -5.52 9.42
CA THR A 35 5.38 -5.66 8.58
C THR A 35 4.64 -4.33 8.35
N LEU A 36 4.97 -3.28 9.09
CA LEU A 36 4.36 -1.96 8.98
C LEU A 36 5.16 -1.09 8.00
N VAL A 37 4.47 -0.50 7.03
CA VAL A 37 5.06 0.33 5.99
C VAL A 37 4.34 1.67 5.98
N LYS A 38 5.08 2.76 6.18
CA LYS A 38 4.54 4.11 6.00
C LYS A 38 4.57 4.45 4.51
N LEU A 39 3.43 4.87 3.98
CA LEU A 39 3.20 5.19 2.59
C LEU A 39 2.72 6.62 2.45
N THR A 40 3.21 7.31 1.43
CA THR A 40 2.86 8.69 1.11
C THR A 40 2.47 8.78 -0.37
N ASN A 41 1.48 9.61 -0.70
CA ASN A 41 1.22 10.00 -2.09
C ASN A 41 0.68 11.43 -2.14
N PRO A 42 0.75 12.13 -3.29
CA PRO A 42 0.34 13.54 -3.37
C PRO A 42 -1.18 13.76 -3.44
N TYR A 43 -1.97 12.69 -3.55
CA TYR A 43 -3.42 12.74 -3.79
C TYR A 43 -4.26 12.32 -2.57
N ASN A 44 -3.65 11.64 -1.60
CA ASN A 44 -4.30 11.01 -0.46
C ASN A 44 -3.44 11.21 0.79
N PRO A 45 -4.04 11.21 1.99
CA PRO A 45 -3.29 11.25 3.24
C PRO A 45 -2.31 10.06 3.37
N ASP A 46 -1.24 10.27 4.13
CA ASP A 46 -0.31 9.22 4.52
C ASP A 46 -1.04 8.01 5.13
N MET A 47 -0.56 6.82 4.81
CA MET A 47 -1.13 5.55 5.26
C MET A 47 -0.07 4.68 5.94
N ILE A 48 -0.46 3.97 7.00
CA ILE A 48 0.32 2.85 7.52
C ILE A 48 -0.29 1.55 6.99
N LEU A 49 0.45 0.87 6.13
CA LEU A 49 0.10 -0.44 5.60
C LEU A 49 0.68 -1.54 6.49
N ASN A 50 -0.15 -2.43 6.99
CA ASN A 50 0.31 -3.68 7.60
C ASN A 50 0.31 -4.80 6.56
N THR A 51 1.48 -5.23 6.13
CA THR A 51 1.68 -6.27 5.11
C THR A 51 1.35 -7.69 5.59
N ALA A 52 1.14 -7.87 6.90
CA ALA A 52 0.61 -9.12 7.47
C ALA A 52 -0.93 -9.09 7.62
N SER A 53 -1.59 -8.00 7.23
CA SER A 53 -3.05 -7.91 7.24
C SER A 53 -3.65 -8.81 6.16
N TRP A 54 -4.80 -9.42 6.46
CA TRP A 54 -5.59 -10.16 5.48
C TRP A 54 -6.13 -9.26 4.35
N HIS A 55 -6.21 -7.94 4.58
CA HIS A 55 -6.58 -6.96 3.56
C HIS A 55 -5.45 -6.65 2.58
N PHE A 56 -4.21 -6.99 2.89
CA PHE A 56 -3.09 -6.77 1.97
C PHE A 56 -3.05 -7.90 0.94
N VAL A 57 -3.19 -7.55 -0.34
CA VAL A 57 -3.20 -8.54 -1.43
C VAL A 57 -1.81 -8.68 -2.04
N ARG A 58 -1.26 -7.58 -2.55
CA ARG A 58 0.08 -7.56 -3.17
C ARG A 58 0.64 -6.15 -3.28
N ALA A 59 1.95 -6.08 -3.51
CA ALA A 59 2.63 -4.85 -3.90
C ALA A 59 3.64 -5.15 -5.03
N GLU A 60 3.65 -4.30 -6.03
CA GLU A 60 4.46 -4.45 -7.24
C GLU A 60 5.33 -3.20 -7.40
N LEU A 61 6.65 -3.37 -7.47
CA LEU A 61 7.58 -2.24 -7.67
C LEU A 61 7.28 -1.58 -9.02
N VAL A 62 7.06 -0.27 -9.02
CA VAL A 62 6.89 0.50 -10.25
C VAL A 62 8.28 0.70 -10.85
N LYS A 63 8.58 -0.02 -11.94
CA LYS A 63 9.84 0.16 -12.67
C LYS A 63 9.78 1.48 -13.45
N VAL A 64 10.80 2.32 -13.24
CA VAL A 64 11.14 3.47 -14.08
C VAL A 64 12.00 2.99 -15.23
#